data_AF-A0A2S5CRN1-F1
#
_entry.id   AF-A0A2S5CRN1-F1
#
_cell.length_a   1.000
_cell.length_b   1.000
_cell.length_c   1.000
_cell.angle_alpha   90.00
_cell.angle_beta   90.00
_cell.angle_gamma   90.00
#
_symmetry.space_group_name_H-M   'P 1'
#
loop_
_entity.id
_entity.type
_entity.pdbx_description
1 polymer ?
#
loop_
_entity_poly.entity_id
_entity_poly.type
_entity_poly.pdbx_seq_one_letter_code
_entity_poly.pdbx_strand_id
1 'polypeptide(L)' 'MMTATIALLGLVPFLFANGPGSEVQKTLAIVVIGGLITSTLLTLVMLPTLYRWFEEKR' A
#
# COMPACT_ATOMS: atom_id res chain seq x y z
N MET A 1 -6.30 10.33 0.06
CA MET A 1 -6.71 9.14 0.83
C MET A 1 -7.84 8.31 0.17
N MET A 2 -8.30 8.62 -1.05
CA MET A 2 -9.42 7.88 -1.69
C MET A 2 -9.02 6.49 -2.22
N THR A 3 -7.78 6.33 -2.70
CA THR A 3 -7.30 5.11 -3.38
C THR A 3 -7.05 3.93 -2.43
N ALA A 4 -6.46 4.18 -1.26
CA ALA A 4 -6.17 3.15 -0.26
C ALA A 4 -7.46 2.51 0.28
N THR A 5 -8.52 3.31 0.50
CA THR A 5 -9.81 2.84 1.00
C THR A 5 -10.51 1.92 -0.01
N ILE A 6 -10.46 2.26 -1.30
CA ILE A 6 -11.04 1.42 -2.37
C ILE A 6 -10.26 0.10 -2.51
N ALA A 7 -8.93 0.14 -2.44
CA ALA A 7 -8.09 -1.06 -2.48
C ALA A 7 -8.39 -2.00 -1.29
N LEU A 8 -8.51 -1.46 -0.07
CA LEU A 8 -8.87 -2.24 1.10
C LEU A 8 -10.24 -2.91 0.94
N LEU A 9 -11.27 -2.15 0.54
CA LEU A 9 -12.63 -2.68 0.33
C LEU A 9 -12.68 -3.77 -0.76
N GLY A 10 -11.92 -3.64 -1.84
CA GLY A 10 -11.84 -4.65 -2.91
C GLY A 10 -11.09 -5.92 -2.51
N LEU A 11 -10.20 -5.85 -1.51
CA LEU A 11 -9.41 -6.98 -1.03
C LEU A 11 -10.06 -7.76 0.14
N VAL A 12 -11.04 -7.16 0.84
CA VAL A 12 -11.81 -7.83 1.91
C VAL A 12 -12.41 -9.18 1.48
N PRO A 13 -13.11 -9.33 0.34
CA PRO A 13 -13.70 -10.62 -0.03
C PRO A 13 -12.65 -11.72 -0.30
N PHE A 14 -11.42 -11.35 -0.68
CA PHE A 14 -10.32 -12.32 -0.84
C PHE A 14 -9.83 -12.91 0.49
N LEU A 15 -10.10 -12.27 1.63
CA LEU A 15 -9.81 -12.81 2.96
C LEU A 15 -10.83 -13.89 3.40
N PHE A 16 -12.04 -13.87 2.83
CA PHE A 16 -13.14 -14.77 3.16
C PHE A 16 -13.40 -15.85 2.10
N ALA A 17 -12.81 -15.74 0.91
CA ALA A 17 -12.89 -16.76 -0.12
C ALA A 17 -12.15 -18.02 0.37
N ASN A 18 -12.87 -19.13 0.61
CA ASN A 18 -12.30 -20.43 1.01
C ASN A 18 -12.40 -21.45 -0.15
N GLY A 19 -11.98 -21.05 -1.35
CA GLY A 19 -11.90 -21.92 -2.53
C GLY A 19 -10.46 -22.30 -2.90
N PRO A 20 -10.24 -23.34 -3.73
CA PRO A 20 -8.91 -23.67 -4.24
C PRO A 20 -8.27 -22.45 -4.93
N GLY A 21 -7.07 -22.06 -4.52
CA GLY A 21 -6.40 -20.81 -4.95
C GLY A 21 -6.53 -19.62 -3.97
N SER A 22 -7.35 -19.76 -2.91
CA SER A 22 -7.51 -18.77 -1.84
C SER A 22 -6.19 -18.41 -1.15
N GLU A 23 -5.31 -19.37 -0.93
CA GLU A 23 -4.02 -19.14 -0.26
C GLU A 23 -3.16 -18.12 -1.03
N VAL A 24 -3.20 -18.16 -2.37
CA VAL A 24 -2.48 -17.23 -3.24
C VAL A 24 -3.13 -15.84 -3.20
N GLN A 25 -4.46 -15.76 -3.27
CA GLN A 25 -5.19 -14.48 -3.19
C GLN A 25 -5.01 -13.79 -1.84
N LYS A 26 -5.04 -14.55 -0.75
CA LYS A 26 -4.83 -14.05 0.61
C LYS A 26 -3.40 -13.52 0.79
N THR A 27 -2.40 -14.25 0.27
CA THR A 27 -0.99 -13.84 0.29
C THR A 27 -0.78 -12.56 -0.52
N LEU A 28 -1.34 -12.47 -1.72
CA LEU A 28 -1.24 -11.31 -2.59
C LEU A 28 -1.91 -10.08 -1.95
N ALA A 29 -3.10 -10.25 -1.36
CA ALA A 29 -3.82 -9.18 -0.67
C ALA A 29 -3.01 -8.61 0.51
N ILE A 30 -2.41 -9.47 1.33
CA ILE A 30 -1.57 -9.07 2.47
C ILE A 30 -0.35 -8.27 2.00
N VAL A 31 0.35 -8.74 0.96
CA VAL A 31 1.51 -8.05 0.39
C VAL A 31 1.12 -6.67 -0.17
N VAL A 32 0.00 -6.57 -0.89
CA VAL A 32 -0.47 -5.29 -1.44
C VAL A 32 -0.81 -4.29 -0.35
N ILE A 33 -1.54 -4.71 0.70
CA ILE A 33 -1.90 -3.84 1.83
C ILE A 33 -0.63 -3.33 2.54
N GLY A 34 0.32 -4.23 2.84
CA GLY A 34 1.59 -3.86 3.47
C GLY A 34 2.42 -2.92 2.58
N GLY A 35 2.46 -3.18 1.27
CA GLY A 35 3.14 -2.34 0.29
C GLY A 35 2.54 -0.94 0.19
N LEU A 36 1.20 -0.81 0.22
CA LEU A 36 0.52 0.49 0.20
C LEU A 36 0.80 1.32 1.45
N ILE A 37 0.77 0.69 2.64
CA ILE A 37 1.10 1.37 3.91
C ILE A 37 2.55 1.85 3.87
N THR A 38 3.47 0.95 3.50
CA THR A 38 4.91 1.26 3.43
C THR A 38 5.19 2.34 2.40
N SER A 39 4.57 2.28 1.22
CA SER A 39 4.74 3.28 0.16
C SER A 39 4.15 4.64 0.56
N THR A 40 3.03 4.67 1.29
CA THR A 40 2.43 5.93 1.78
C THR A 40 3.32 6.59 2.83
N LEU A 41 3.83 5.81 3.80
CA LEU A 41 4.79 6.28 4.79
C LEU A 41 6.10 6.74 4.14
N LEU A 42 6.63 5.93 3.22
CA LEU A 42 7.84 6.27 2.49
C LEU A 42 7.63 7.55 1.68
N THR A 43 6.49 7.73 1.01
CA THR A 43 6.18 8.98 0.27
C THR A 43 6.11 10.18 1.21
N LEU A 44 5.46 10.05 2.37
CA LEU A 44 5.37 11.11 3.38
C LEU A 44 6.71 11.51 3.99
N VAL A 45 7.68 10.59 4.08
CA VAL A 45 9.04 10.85 4.60
C VAL A 45 10.02 11.24 3.49
N MET A 46 9.89 10.62 2.31
CA MET A 46 10.73 10.82 1.15
C MET A 46 10.46 12.18 0.50
N LEU A 47 9.19 12.62 0.42
CA LEU A 47 8.86 13.97 -0.06
C LEU A 47 9.58 15.08 0.71
N PRO A 48 9.46 15.20 2.04
CA PRO A 48 10.13 16.27 2.78
C PRO A 48 11.65 16.12 2.75
N THR A 49 12.18 14.90 2.76
CA THR A 49 13.63 14.67 2.65
C THR A 49 14.16 15.14 1.29
N LEU A 50 13.46 14.80 0.21
CA LEU A 50 13.82 15.20 -1.14
C LEU A 50 13.62 16.70 -1.35
N TYR A 51 12.56 17.28 -0.79
CA TYR A 51 12.28 18.72 -0.87
C TYR A 51 13.34 19.54 -0.14
N ARG A 52 13.69 19.15 1.09
CA ARG A 52 14.79 19.78 1.85
C ARG A 52 16.11 19.71 1.08
N TRP A 53 16.42 18.56 0.50
CA TRP A 53 17.66 18.39 -0.27
C TRP A 53 17.68 19.21 -1.57
N PHE A 54 16.54 19.37 -2.24
CA PHE A 54 16.42 20.22 -3.43
C PHE A 54 16.44 21.72 -3.08
N GLU A 55 15.83 22.10 -1.96
CA GLU A 55 15.76 23.49 -1.48
C GLU A 55 17.12 23.97 -0.94
N GLU A 56 17.88 23.10 -0.28
CA GLU A 56 19.25 23.38 0.18
C GLU A 56 20.26 23.49 -0.98
N LYS A 57 19.87 23.07 -2.19
CA LYS A 57 20.70 23.11 -3.40
C LYS A 57 20.48 24.37 -4.26
N ARG A 58 19.60 25.29 -3.85
CA ARG A 58 19.29 26.54 -4.56
C ARG A 58 19.71 27.75 -3.74
#